data_AF-A0A101GAZ4-F1
#
_entry.id   AF-A0A101GAZ4-F1
#
_cell.length_a   1.000
_cell.length_b   1.000
_cell.length_c   1.000
_cell.angle_alpha   90.00
_cell.angle_beta   90.00
_cell.angle_gamma   90.00
#
_symmetry.space_group_name_H-M   'P 1'
#
loop_
_entity.id
_entity.type
_entity.pdbx_description
1 polymer ?
#
loop_
_entity_poly.entity_id
_entity_poly.type
_entity_poly.pdbx_seq_one_letter_code
_entity_poly.pdbx_strand_id
1 'polypeptide(L)'
;MRKSNGNIARDLENIILESIRNCHPEKILPSCLTNLSIQTPYALLSIGKAAVSMADVFMRHIPVPPVLNCVITSSEYFPEKYSNDLDIFIGEHPYPGEKTEQSSRAVLDRILTNIPDHGHIVLLLSGGGSALFEIPQAGLTIKDISDITKTLMKKGADIQTLNTVRKQMSAVKGGKLAQWLYPRKINAFIMSDVMGDNLELIASGPVTPDTGTPEKARAILTAYGLDPNIIKGIDKQKRNTDFFHVSTKVISNNQTLIDACKKTIEKQNRHCLLLPFPLSGEASDCGKRIADYLASSVKTFPAYYIGGGETSVTVRGNGIGGRNMEVTLKACLELLKTPYTWEVACVGSDGIDGPTDAAGAVMTRQRFNKDMVKAGAKALNNNDTYSFFKSHDGLIQTGYTGINLNDLFVARIDKPD
;
A
#
# COMPACT_ATOMS: atom_id res chain seq x y z
N MET A 1 -36.85 19.45 20.03
CA MET A 1 -36.26 18.10 20.02
C MET A 1 -35.38 17.96 18.77
N ARG A 2 -34.06 18.19 18.91
CA ARG A 2 -33.08 17.94 17.85
C ARG A 2 -32.91 16.42 17.72
N LYS A 3 -33.33 15.83 16.61
CA LYS A 3 -33.05 14.43 16.28
C LYS A 3 -31.53 14.24 16.33
N SER A 4 -31.07 13.25 17.09
CA SER A 4 -29.66 12.87 17.16
C SER A 4 -29.13 12.61 15.75
N ASN A 5 -28.06 13.31 15.37
CA ASN A 5 -27.24 12.98 14.21
C ASN A 5 -26.67 11.57 14.40
N GLY A 6 -27.41 10.54 13.97
CA GLY A 6 -26.95 9.17 13.98
C GLY A 6 -25.79 9.02 13.00
N ASN A 7 -24.64 8.60 13.52
CA ASN A 7 -23.41 8.38 12.74
C ASN A 7 -23.71 7.46 11.55
N ILE A 8 -23.41 7.90 10.32
CA ILE A 8 -23.79 7.22 9.07
C ILE A 8 -23.16 5.82 9.04
N ALA A 9 -23.99 4.78 8.84
CA ALA A 9 -23.55 3.37 8.70
C ALA A 9 -22.43 2.95 9.67
N ARG A 10 -22.56 3.36 10.94
CA ARG A 10 -21.57 3.12 12.01
C ARG A 10 -21.11 1.67 12.14
N ASP A 11 -21.99 0.75 11.78
CA ASP A 11 -21.70 -0.68 11.79
C ASP A 11 -20.66 -1.08 10.72
N LEU A 12 -20.80 -0.61 9.47
CA LEU A 12 -19.78 -0.82 8.41
C LEU A 12 -18.45 -0.17 8.78
N GLU A 13 -18.50 1.06 9.29
CA GLU A 13 -17.31 1.77 9.75
C GLU A 13 -16.57 0.96 10.84
N ASN A 14 -17.28 0.47 11.86
CA ASN A 14 -16.71 -0.37 12.91
C ASN A 14 -16.10 -1.66 12.36
N ILE A 15 -16.78 -2.34 11.42
CA ILE A 15 -16.29 -3.55 10.76
C ILE A 15 -14.97 -3.26 10.06
N ILE A 16 -14.91 -2.17 9.28
CA ILE A 16 -13.71 -1.77 8.54
C ILE A 16 -12.55 -1.46 9.48
N LEU A 17 -12.78 -0.64 10.51
CA LEU A 17 -11.75 -0.27 11.48
C LEU A 17 -11.19 -1.49 12.21
N GLU A 18 -12.06 -2.42 12.63
CA GLU A 18 -11.65 -3.66 13.27
C GLU A 18 -10.88 -4.58 12.32
N SER A 19 -11.24 -4.59 11.03
CA SER A 19 -10.52 -5.36 10.01
C SER A 19 -9.10 -4.85 9.83
N ILE A 20 -8.92 -3.52 9.71
CA ILE A 20 -7.61 -2.87 9.61
C ILE A 20 -6.76 -3.16 10.85
N ARG A 21 -7.34 -3.02 12.05
CA ARG A 21 -6.64 -3.32 13.33
C ARG A 21 -6.16 -4.77 13.39
N ASN A 22 -6.95 -5.72 12.88
CA ASN A 22 -6.59 -7.13 12.86
C ASN A 22 -5.46 -7.45 11.86
N CYS A 23 -5.13 -6.53 10.95
CA CYS A 23 -3.99 -6.63 10.05
C CYS A 23 -2.77 -5.82 10.49
N HIS A 24 -2.86 -5.08 11.61
CA HIS A 24 -1.74 -4.32 12.15
C HIS A 24 -0.54 -5.24 12.49
N PRO A 25 0.73 -4.79 12.36
CA PRO A 25 1.90 -5.61 12.66
C PRO A 25 1.86 -6.25 14.05
N GLU A 26 1.24 -5.59 15.02
CA GLU A 26 1.05 -6.13 16.38
C GLU A 26 0.25 -7.45 16.42
N LYS A 27 -0.65 -7.69 15.46
CA LYS A 27 -1.44 -8.92 15.37
C LYS A 27 -0.78 -9.97 14.49
N ILE A 28 -0.05 -9.53 13.47
CA ILE A 28 0.49 -10.42 12.42
C ILE A 28 1.91 -10.89 12.77
N LEU A 29 2.79 -9.95 13.11
CA LEU A 29 4.22 -10.19 13.22
C LEU A 29 4.59 -11.21 14.32
N PRO A 30 4.01 -11.20 15.54
CA PRO A 30 4.43 -12.10 16.61
C PRO A 30 4.43 -13.57 16.21
N SER A 31 3.38 -14.02 15.50
CA SER A 31 3.28 -15.40 15.01
C SER A 31 4.36 -15.78 13.99
N CYS A 32 4.90 -14.80 13.27
CA CYS A 32 5.99 -14.98 12.33
C CYS A 32 7.36 -15.03 13.02
N LEU A 33 7.47 -14.46 14.22
CA LEU A 33 8.71 -14.41 15.00
C LEU A 33 8.93 -15.65 15.87
N THR A 34 7.88 -16.39 16.23
CA THR A 34 7.98 -17.55 17.16
C THR A 34 9.02 -18.58 16.75
N ASN A 35 9.21 -18.81 15.44
CA ASN A 35 10.15 -19.80 14.90
C ASN A 35 11.36 -19.16 14.20
N LEU A 36 11.57 -17.86 14.40
CA LEU A 36 12.62 -17.13 13.73
C LEU A 36 13.97 -17.44 14.40
N SER A 37 14.80 -18.23 13.72
CA SER A 37 16.16 -18.53 14.15
C SER A 37 17.11 -17.42 13.69
N ILE A 38 17.43 -16.50 14.60
CA ILE A 38 18.43 -15.44 14.39
C ILE A 38 19.62 -15.69 15.30
N GLN A 39 20.83 -15.71 14.73
CA GLN A 39 22.07 -15.77 15.49
C GLN A 39 22.63 -14.36 15.64
N THR A 40 23.13 -14.03 16.82
CA THR A 40 23.89 -12.80 17.06
C THR A 40 25.28 -12.92 16.46
N PRO A 41 25.84 -11.84 15.88
CA PRO A 41 25.24 -10.50 15.76
C PRO A 41 24.22 -10.40 14.62
N TYR A 42 23.19 -9.57 14.81
CA TYR A 42 22.19 -9.30 13.78
C TYR A 42 21.76 -7.83 13.75
N ALA A 43 21.32 -7.35 12.59
CA ALA A 43 20.69 -6.03 12.44
C ALA A 43 19.24 -6.16 11.99
N LEU A 44 18.42 -5.21 12.44
CA LEU A 44 17.10 -4.93 11.94
C LEU A 44 17.17 -3.80 10.92
N LEU A 45 16.66 -4.06 9.73
CA LEU A 45 16.45 -3.08 8.68
C LEU A 45 14.95 -3.04 8.35
N SER A 46 14.28 -1.93 8.63
CA SER A 46 12.85 -1.75 8.35
C SER A 46 12.64 -0.64 7.33
N ILE A 47 11.96 -0.92 6.22
CA ILE A 47 11.80 0.01 5.08
C ILE A 47 10.34 0.07 4.64
N GLY A 48 9.83 1.28 4.42
CA GLY A 48 8.50 1.52 3.85
C GLY A 48 7.55 2.27 4.78
N LYS A 49 6.31 2.48 4.33
CA LYS A 49 5.28 3.23 5.09
C LYS A 49 5.07 2.65 6.49
N ALA A 50 4.91 1.33 6.60
CA ALA A 50 4.67 0.64 7.87
C ALA A 50 5.97 0.34 8.65
N ALA A 51 7.12 0.90 8.25
CA ALA A 51 8.42 0.50 8.80
C ALA A 51 8.54 0.77 10.31
N VAL A 52 8.00 1.88 10.80
CA VAL A 52 8.02 2.21 12.23
C VAL A 52 7.17 1.22 13.02
N SER A 53 5.92 0.98 12.60
CA SER A 53 5.01 0.03 13.25
C SER A 53 5.56 -1.40 13.25
N MET A 54 6.17 -1.83 12.14
CA MET A 54 6.79 -3.16 12.06
C MET A 54 8.02 -3.27 12.97
N ALA A 55 8.91 -2.27 12.99
CA ALA A 55 10.11 -2.27 13.80
C ALA A 55 9.81 -2.18 15.30
N ASP A 56 8.86 -1.35 15.71
CA ASP A 56 8.41 -1.23 17.10
C ASP A 56 7.92 -2.57 17.64
N VAL A 57 7.01 -3.23 16.89
CA VAL A 57 6.48 -4.54 17.27
C VAL A 57 7.59 -5.58 17.31
N PHE A 58 8.51 -5.57 16.33
CA PHE A 58 9.64 -6.49 16.31
C PHE A 58 10.49 -6.34 17.58
N MET A 59 10.88 -5.11 17.94
CA MET A 59 11.76 -4.84 19.08
C MET A 59 11.12 -5.18 20.43
N ARG A 60 9.79 -5.14 20.54
CA ARG A 60 9.07 -5.62 21.73
C ARG A 60 9.20 -7.14 21.95
N HIS A 61 9.50 -7.90 20.90
CA HIS A 61 9.67 -9.36 20.98
C HIS A 61 11.14 -9.78 20.94
N ILE A 62 11.96 -9.09 20.14
CA ILE A 62 13.37 -9.39 19.91
C ILE A 62 14.14 -8.06 20.04
N PRO A 63 14.70 -7.75 21.23
CA PRO A 63 15.36 -6.47 21.47
C PRO A 63 16.60 -6.25 20.61
N VAL A 64 16.69 -5.08 19.96
CA VAL A 64 17.80 -4.70 19.08
C VAL A 64 18.40 -3.38 19.58
N PRO A 65 19.72 -3.29 19.79
CA PRO A 65 20.36 -2.03 20.15
C PRO A 65 20.15 -0.95 19.06
N PRO A 66 20.08 0.35 19.42
CA PRO A 66 19.86 1.44 18.45
C PRO A 66 20.82 1.45 17.25
N VAL A 67 22.10 1.12 17.47
CA VAL A 67 23.09 1.05 16.38
C VAL A 67 22.79 -0.06 15.35
N LEU A 68 21.90 -0.99 15.66
CA LEU A 68 21.53 -2.12 14.81
C LEU A 68 20.05 -2.11 14.38
N ASN A 69 19.27 -1.06 14.68
CA ASN A 69 17.82 -1.01 14.39
C ASN A 69 17.39 0.08 13.37
N CYS A 70 17.97 0.02 12.17
CA CYS A 70 17.74 1.04 11.15
C CYS A 70 16.31 1.01 10.59
N VAL A 71 15.55 2.09 10.78
CA VAL A 71 14.20 2.27 10.23
C VAL A 71 14.22 3.38 9.19
N ILE A 72 13.72 3.15 7.97
CA ILE A 72 13.63 4.16 6.91
C ILE A 72 12.18 4.35 6.50
N THR A 73 11.65 5.55 6.74
CA THR A 73 10.31 5.96 6.33
C THR A 73 10.22 7.47 6.09
N SER A 74 9.04 7.98 5.74
CA SER A 74 8.73 9.42 5.69
C SER A 74 8.04 9.85 6.98
N SER A 75 8.24 11.11 7.39
CA SER A 75 7.60 11.67 8.59
C SER A 75 6.06 11.66 8.52
N GLU A 76 5.50 11.59 7.32
CA GLU A 76 4.05 11.48 7.09
C GLU A 76 3.47 10.12 7.52
N TYR A 77 4.32 9.10 7.70
CA TYR A 77 3.93 7.74 8.07
C TYR A 77 4.34 7.39 9.51
N PHE A 78 4.55 8.39 10.36
CA PHE A 78 4.81 8.14 11.77
C PHE A 78 3.49 7.75 12.45
N PRO A 79 3.41 6.59 13.12
CA PRO A 79 2.26 6.26 13.93
C PRO A 79 2.21 7.19 15.14
N GLU A 80 1.03 7.33 15.76
CA GLU A 80 0.85 8.19 16.95
C GLU A 80 1.75 7.80 18.13
N LYS A 81 2.11 6.51 18.23
CA LYS A 81 2.90 5.94 19.32
C LYS A 81 3.91 4.94 18.78
N TYR A 82 5.15 5.07 19.19
CA TYR A 82 6.26 4.15 18.91
C TYR A 82 7.38 4.35 19.94
N SER A 83 8.30 3.39 20.06
CA SER A 83 9.45 3.50 20.97
C SER A 83 10.44 4.58 20.53
N ASN A 84 10.97 5.34 21.51
CA ASN A 84 12.07 6.29 21.30
C ASN A 84 13.42 5.58 21.01
N ASP A 85 13.49 4.27 21.16
CA ASP A 85 14.70 3.48 20.90
C ASP A 85 14.93 3.20 19.40
N LEU A 86 13.94 3.50 18.54
CA LEU A 86 14.05 3.32 17.10
C LEU A 86 14.97 4.37 16.48
N ASP A 87 16.00 3.94 15.73
CA ASP A 87 16.78 4.88 14.93
C ASP A 87 16.16 5.08 13.55
N ILE A 88 15.45 6.20 13.40
CA ILE A 88 14.63 6.52 12.22
C ILE A 88 15.38 7.47 11.29
N PHE A 89 15.53 7.04 10.04
CA PHE A 89 16.06 7.79 8.93
C PHE A 89 14.93 8.24 8.00
N ILE A 90 15.04 9.47 7.49
CA ILE A 90 14.01 10.08 6.67
C ILE A 90 14.28 9.82 5.19
N GLY A 91 13.30 9.18 4.53
CA GLY A 91 13.21 9.07 3.07
C GLY A 91 12.10 9.96 2.51
N GLU A 92 12.19 10.25 1.23
CA GLU A 92 11.22 11.04 0.48
C GLU A 92 10.31 10.12 -0.37
N HIS A 93 9.02 10.41 -0.37
CA HIS A 93 7.97 9.68 -1.08
C HIS A 93 6.97 10.71 -1.67
N PRO A 94 6.44 10.51 -2.89
CA PRO A 94 6.49 9.31 -3.73
C PRO A 94 7.72 9.21 -4.65
N TYR A 95 8.57 10.23 -4.71
CA TYR A 95 9.80 10.22 -5.51
C TYR A 95 11.02 10.31 -4.60
N PRO A 96 12.06 9.50 -4.83
CA PRO A 96 13.28 9.56 -4.03
C PRO A 96 14.00 10.89 -4.27
N GLY A 97 14.57 11.45 -3.20
CA GLY A 97 15.37 12.68 -3.25
C GLY A 97 16.67 12.56 -2.44
N GLU A 98 17.34 13.68 -2.20
CA GLU A 98 18.65 13.72 -1.53
C GLU A 98 18.61 13.10 -0.13
N LYS A 99 17.52 13.29 0.62
CA LYS A 99 17.37 12.68 1.96
C LYS A 99 17.25 11.17 1.86
N THR A 100 16.51 10.66 0.87
CA THR A 100 16.47 9.21 0.59
C THR A 100 17.86 8.68 0.37
N GLU A 101 18.66 9.30 -0.52
CA GLU A 101 20.00 8.80 -0.84
C GLU A 101 20.91 8.84 0.39
N GLN A 102 20.94 9.95 1.13
CA GLN A 102 21.75 10.10 2.33
C GLN A 102 21.40 9.04 3.38
N SER A 103 20.11 8.90 3.70
CA SER A 103 19.60 7.90 4.64
C SER A 103 19.92 6.48 4.20
N SER A 104 19.71 6.15 2.93
CA SER A 104 19.96 4.81 2.38
C SER A 104 21.44 4.43 2.46
N ARG A 105 22.34 5.35 2.13
CA ARG A 105 23.79 5.16 2.24
C ARG A 105 24.23 4.99 3.69
N ALA A 106 23.74 5.85 4.59
CA ALA A 106 24.10 5.80 6.01
C ALA A 106 23.67 4.47 6.67
N VAL A 107 22.46 4.00 6.36
CA VAL A 107 21.96 2.70 6.87
C VAL A 107 22.76 1.54 6.31
N LEU A 108 23.05 1.53 5.01
CA LEU A 108 23.84 0.47 4.39
C LEU A 108 25.26 0.42 4.99
N ASP A 109 25.93 1.57 5.08
CA ASP A 109 27.26 1.68 5.68
C ASP A 109 27.29 1.18 7.13
N ARG A 110 26.26 1.56 7.92
CA ARG A 110 26.14 1.12 9.30
C ARG A 110 26.01 -0.40 9.42
N ILE A 111 25.16 -1.02 8.60
CA ILE A 111 24.98 -2.47 8.60
C ILE A 111 26.29 -3.17 8.19
N LEU A 112 26.94 -2.72 7.13
CA LEU A 112 28.19 -3.31 6.64
C LEU A 112 29.33 -3.19 7.65
N THR A 113 29.38 -2.08 8.40
CA THR A 113 30.41 -1.82 9.42
C THR A 113 30.18 -2.65 10.68
N ASN A 114 28.94 -2.80 11.14
CA ASN A 114 28.65 -3.37 12.47
C ASN A 114 28.27 -4.85 12.44
N ILE A 115 27.81 -5.38 11.31
CA ILE A 115 27.44 -6.79 11.20
C ILE A 115 28.53 -7.52 10.42
N PRO A 116 29.21 -8.54 10.97
CA PRO A 116 30.17 -9.35 10.25
C PRO A 116 29.49 -10.25 9.21
N ASP A 117 30.28 -10.85 8.33
CA ASP A 117 29.83 -11.69 7.21
C ASP A 117 28.96 -12.90 7.61
N HIS A 118 29.20 -13.48 8.78
CA HIS A 118 28.40 -14.59 9.33
C HIS A 118 27.16 -14.13 10.11
N GLY A 119 26.94 -12.81 10.21
CA GLY A 119 25.82 -12.21 10.91
C GLY A 119 24.49 -12.36 10.15
N HIS A 120 23.42 -11.89 10.79
CA HIS A 120 22.06 -11.99 10.27
C HIS A 120 21.45 -10.59 10.04
N ILE A 121 20.57 -10.50 9.06
CA ILE A 121 19.76 -9.31 8.77
C ILE A 121 18.29 -9.70 8.85
N VAL A 122 17.53 -8.99 9.66
CA VAL A 122 16.07 -9.04 9.62
C VAL A 122 15.60 -7.86 8.78
N LEU A 123 14.98 -8.14 7.65
CA LEU A 123 14.43 -7.13 6.76
C LEU A 123 12.92 -7.06 6.96
N LEU A 124 12.41 -5.94 7.45
CA LEU A 124 10.98 -5.64 7.49
C LEU A 124 10.66 -4.72 6.32
N LEU A 125 9.76 -5.14 5.43
CA LEU A 125 9.48 -4.40 4.20
C LEU A 125 7.99 -4.14 4.05
N SER A 126 7.65 -2.91 3.68
CA SER A 126 6.27 -2.51 3.36
C SER A 126 6.23 -1.61 2.12
N GLY A 127 5.02 -1.24 1.73
CA GLY A 127 4.75 -0.32 0.63
C GLY A 127 5.56 0.98 0.67
N GLY A 128 5.78 1.59 -0.49
CA GLY A 128 6.57 2.83 -0.62
C GLY A 128 8.09 2.65 -0.57
N GLY A 129 8.60 1.45 -0.27
CA GLY A 129 10.03 1.17 -0.15
C GLY A 129 10.86 1.53 -1.38
N SER A 130 10.27 1.51 -2.59
CA SER A 130 11.01 1.88 -3.80
C SER A 130 11.49 3.34 -3.80
N ALA A 131 10.73 4.27 -3.19
CA ALA A 131 11.09 5.68 -3.08
C ALA A 131 11.83 5.99 -1.75
N LEU A 132 11.47 5.29 -0.68
CA LEU A 132 12.03 5.52 0.65
C LEU A 132 13.45 4.95 0.81
N PHE A 133 13.83 3.93 0.04
CA PHE A 133 15.18 3.36 0.03
C PHE A 133 15.74 3.29 -1.38
N GLU A 134 16.69 4.17 -1.69
CA GLU A 134 17.31 4.28 -3.00
C GLU A 134 18.76 4.73 -2.90
N ILE A 135 19.61 4.06 -3.66
CA ILE A 135 21.01 4.47 -3.87
C ILE A 135 21.23 4.42 -5.38
N PRO A 136 21.59 5.52 -6.05
CA PRO A 136 21.92 5.50 -7.47
C PRO A 136 23.14 4.62 -7.76
N GLN A 137 23.13 3.96 -8.92
CA GLN A 137 24.34 3.35 -9.49
C GLN A 137 25.45 4.39 -9.64
N ALA A 138 26.70 3.93 -9.62
CA ALA A 138 27.85 4.81 -9.87
C ALA A 138 27.69 5.51 -11.23
N GLY A 139 27.86 6.83 -11.24
CA GLY A 139 27.67 7.67 -12.43
C GLY A 139 26.26 8.22 -12.61
N LEU A 140 25.31 7.86 -11.75
CA LEU A 140 23.95 8.43 -11.72
C LEU A 140 23.72 9.22 -10.43
N THR A 141 22.79 10.16 -10.50
CA THR A 141 22.30 10.92 -9.34
C THR A 141 20.90 10.47 -8.96
N ILE A 142 20.49 10.78 -7.72
CA ILE A 142 19.10 10.54 -7.30
C ILE A 142 18.09 11.34 -8.12
N LYS A 143 18.52 12.51 -8.62
CA LYS A 143 17.74 13.37 -9.51
C LYS A 143 17.46 12.68 -10.85
N ASP A 144 18.44 12.00 -11.43
CA ASP A 144 18.24 11.24 -12.68
C ASP A 144 17.15 10.17 -12.52
N ILE A 145 17.19 9.43 -11.41
CA ILE A 145 16.18 8.41 -11.07
C ILE A 145 14.80 9.07 -10.90
N SER A 146 14.71 10.18 -10.16
CA SER A 146 13.46 10.92 -9.96
C SER A 146 12.88 11.41 -11.29
N ASP A 147 13.68 12.05 -12.14
CA ASP A 147 13.22 12.68 -13.37
C ASP A 147 12.76 11.66 -14.42
N ILE A 148 13.47 10.54 -14.55
CA ILE A 148 13.05 9.42 -15.40
C ILE A 148 11.77 8.78 -14.87
N THR A 149 11.69 8.53 -13.56
CA THR A 149 10.49 7.95 -12.94
C THR A 149 9.25 8.83 -13.19
N LYS A 150 9.37 10.14 -12.95
CA LYS A 150 8.31 11.12 -13.24
C LYS A 150 7.91 11.11 -14.71
N THR A 151 8.87 11.03 -15.62
CA THR A 151 8.59 11.05 -17.06
C THR A 151 7.87 9.78 -17.52
N LEU A 152 8.32 8.60 -17.06
CA LEU A 152 7.67 7.33 -17.36
C LEU A 152 6.23 7.31 -16.83
N MET A 153 6.01 7.75 -15.59
CA MET A 153 4.66 7.85 -15.01
C MET A 153 3.75 8.81 -15.80
N LYS A 154 4.26 10.00 -16.16
CA LYS A 154 3.51 10.97 -16.97
C LYS A 154 3.11 10.42 -18.33
N LYS A 155 3.88 9.47 -18.88
CA LYS A 155 3.62 8.80 -20.14
C LYS A 155 2.82 7.49 -19.98
N GLY A 156 2.31 7.18 -18.78
CA GLY A 156 1.45 6.04 -18.54
C GLY A 156 2.17 4.69 -18.47
N ALA A 157 3.48 4.68 -18.16
CA ALA A 157 4.20 3.43 -17.96
C ALA A 157 3.61 2.61 -16.82
N ASP A 158 3.36 1.32 -17.07
CA ASP A 158 2.95 0.40 -16.01
C ASP A 158 4.07 0.12 -15.00
N ILE A 159 3.72 -0.49 -13.88
CA ILE A 159 4.66 -0.76 -12.78
C ILE A 159 5.82 -1.68 -13.21
N GLN A 160 5.58 -2.61 -14.14
CA GLN A 160 6.61 -3.53 -14.62
C GLN A 160 7.64 -2.80 -15.48
N THR A 161 7.17 -1.94 -16.39
CA THR A 161 7.98 -1.07 -17.25
C THR A 161 8.83 -0.13 -16.40
N LEU A 162 8.20 0.54 -15.44
CA LEU A 162 8.86 1.46 -14.53
C LEU A 162 9.93 0.76 -13.67
N ASN A 163 9.62 -0.41 -13.11
CA ASN A 163 10.58 -1.18 -12.31
C ASN A 163 11.73 -1.74 -13.14
N THR A 164 11.49 -2.15 -14.40
CA THR A 164 12.55 -2.65 -15.29
C THR A 164 13.65 -1.61 -15.46
N VAL A 165 13.30 -0.33 -15.66
CA VAL A 165 14.26 0.78 -15.77
C VAL A 165 14.88 1.11 -14.42
N ARG A 166 14.08 1.30 -13.36
CA ARG A 166 14.57 1.69 -12.03
C ARG A 166 15.58 0.70 -11.44
N LYS A 167 15.35 -0.61 -11.62
CA LYS A 167 16.30 -1.64 -11.16
C LYS A 167 17.67 -1.48 -11.82
N GLN A 168 17.75 -1.03 -13.09
CA GLN A 168 19.03 -0.81 -13.75
C GLN A 168 19.75 0.43 -13.21
N MET A 169 19.01 1.46 -12.83
CA MET A 169 19.59 2.72 -12.31
C MET A 169 19.96 2.66 -10.82
N SER A 170 19.45 1.67 -10.08
CA SER A 170 19.63 1.53 -8.63
C SER A 170 20.79 0.61 -8.26
N ALA A 171 21.49 0.91 -7.16
CA ALA A 171 22.50 0.09 -6.52
C ALA A 171 21.95 -0.84 -5.43
N VAL A 172 20.65 -0.77 -5.11
CA VAL A 172 20.01 -1.57 -4.05
C VAL A 172 18.79 -2.37 -4.50
N LYS A 173 18.16 -2.02 -5.63
CA LYS A 173 17.01 -2.74 -6.20
C LYS A 173 17.42 -3.92 -7.07
N GLY A 174 16.47 -4.80 -7.40
CA GLY A 174 16.73 -5.96 -8.27
C GLY A 174 17.77 -6.93 -7.68
N GLY A 175 17.66 -7.20 -6.38
CA GLY A 175 18.51 -8.14 -5.66
C GLY A 175 19.85 -7.56 -5.20
N LYS A 176 20.16 -6.31 -5.56
CA LYS A 176 21.46 -5.70 -5.27
C LYS A 176 21.67 -5.44 -3.78
N LEU A 177 20.63 -5.17 -2.99
CA LEU A 177 20.76 -5.11 -1.52
C LEU A 177 21.19 -6.47 -0.95
N ALA A 178 20.61 -7.58 -1.43
CA ALA A 178 21.06 -8.90 -1.01
C ALA A 178 22.52 -9.18 -1.40
N GLN A 179 22.98 -8.63 -2.53
CA GLN A 179 24.38 -8.74 -2.95
C GLN A 179 25.32 -7.94 -2.05
N TRP A 180 24.95 -6.71 -1.66
CA TRP A 180 25.72 -5.93 -0.67
C TRP A 180 25.85 -6.65 0.67
N LEU A 181 24.80 -7.33 1.10
CA LEU A 181 24.75 -7.97 2.41
C LEU A 181 25.36 -9.36 2.44
N TYR A 182 25.59 -10.00 1.28
CA TYR A 182 26.23 -11.32 1.19
C TYR A 182 27.59 -11.33 1.90
N PRO A 183 27.94 -12.38 2.67
CA PRO A 183 27.21 -13.64 2.86
C PRO A 183 26.25 -13.69 4.07
N ARG A 184 25.89 -12.54 4.66
CA ARG A 184 24.98 -12.48 5.83
C ARG A 184 23.63 -13.09 5.50
N LYS A 185 23.05 -13.88 6.41
CA LYS A 185 21.70 -14.44 6.21
C LYS A 185 20.65 -13.34 6.32
N ILE A 186 19.68 -13.31 5.40
CA ILE A 186 18.58 -12.34 5.38
C ILE A 186 17.26 -13.07 5.63
N ASN A 187 16.52 -12.66 6.65
CA ASN A 187 15.12 -13.05 6.86
C ASN A 187 14.22 -11.85 6.60
N ALA A 188 13.53 -11.85 5.47
CA ALA A 188 12.65 -10.77 5.03
C ALA A 188 11.18 -11.06 5.35
N PHE A 189 10.53 -10.15 6.08
CA PHE A 189 9.09 -10.17 6.35
C PHE A 189 8.43 -9.00 5.66
N ILE A 190 7.44 -9.31 4.81
CA ILE A 190 6.88 -8.35 3.86
C ILE A 190 5.39 -8.13 4.12
N MET A 191 4.99 -6.87 4.29
CA MET A 191 3.60 -6.43 4.19
C MET A 191 3.38 -5.82 2.81
N SER A 192 2.73 -6.59 1.94
CA SER A 192 2.62 -6.31 0.50
C SER A 192 1.43 -5.38 0.19
N ASP A 193 1.71 -4.30 -0.52
CA ASP A 193 0.73 -3.45 -1.23
C ASP A 193 0.68 -3.77 -2.73
N VAL A 194 1.34 -4.83 -3.19
CA VAL A 194 1.34 -5.23 -4.60
C VAL A 194 0.33 -6.36 -4.82
N MET A 195 -0.61 -6.15 -5.75
CA MET A 195 -1.56 -7.18 -6.14
C MET A 195 -0.84 -8.43 -6.67
N GLY A 196 -1.17 -9.59 -6.09
CA GLY A 196 -0.54 -10.88 -6.42
C GLY A 196 0.84 -11.10 -5.80
N ASP A 197 1.29 -10.21 -4.91
CA ASP A 197 2.49 -10.38 -4.05
C ASP A 197 3.78 -10.71 -4.81
N ASN A 198 3.93 -10.18 -6.03
CA ASN A 198 5.16 -10.38 -6.80
C ASN A 198 6.34 -9.66 -6.11
N LEU A 199 7.21 -10.45 -5.50
CA LEU A 199 8.40 -10.00 -4.77
C LEU A 199 9.32 -9.09 -5.60
N GLU A 200 9.39 -9.29 -6.92
CA GLU A 200 10.20 -8.44 -7.81
C GLU A 200 9.66 -7.00 -7.92
N LEU A 201 8.37 -6.81 -7.65
CA LEU A 201 7.70 -5.52 -7.74
C LEU A 201 7.68 -4.80 -6.39
N ILE A 202 7.55 -5.55 -5.28
CA ILE A 202 7.52 -4.99 -3.92
C ILE A 202 8.86 -4.32 -3.62
N ALA A 203 8.82 -3.01 -3.35
CA ALA A 203 10.01 -2.16 -3.20
C ALA A 203 11.03 -2.29 -4.35
N SER A 204 10.59 -2.72 -5.54
CA SER A 204 11.44 -3.08 -6.68
C SER A 204 12.44 -4.22 -6.39
N GLY A 205 12.06 -5.14 -5.51
CA GLY A 205 12.76 -6.41 -5.22
C GLY A 205 14.20 -6.24 -4.75
N PRO A 206 14.47 -5.53 -3.64
CA PRO A 206 15.85 -5.26 -3.20
C PRO A 206 16.63 -6.53 -2.84
N VAL A 207 15.94 -7.59 -2.41
CA VAL A 207 16.51 -8.89 -2.04
C VAL A 207 16.00 -10.04 -2.92
N THR A 208 15.41 -9.71 -4.07
CA THR A 208 14.83 -10.67 -5.01
C THR A 208 15.58 -10.63 -6.34
N PRO A 209 15.88 -11.77 -6.98
CA PRO A 209 16.51 -11.79 -8.30
C PRO A 209 15.78 -10.89 -9.31
N ASP A 210 16.54 -10.14 -10.11
CA ASP A 210 16.00 -9.33 -11.21
C ASP A 210 15.93 -10.15 -12.50
N THR A 211 14.72 -10.30 -13.06
CA THR A 211 14.50 -10.90 -14.39
C THR A 211 14.58 -9.88 -15.55
N GLY A 212 14.75 -8.59 -15.22
CA GLY A 212 15.00 -7.53 -16.17
C GLY A 212 16.42 -7.57 -16.74
N THR A 213 16.59 -7.05 -17.96
CA THR A 213 17.91 -6.89 -18.58
C THR A 213 18.18 -5.42 -18.96
N PRO A 214 19.44 -4.99 -19.01
CA PRO A 214 19.80 -3.66 -19.51
C PRO A 214 19.30 -3.39 -20.93
N GLU A 215 19.24 -4.39 -21.80
CA GLU A 215 18.67 -4.29 -23.16
C GLU A 215 17.19 -3.90 -23.10
N LYS A 216 16.40 -4.58 -22.25
CA LYS A 216 14.97 -4.27 -22.07
C LYS A 216 14.78 -2.86 -21.54
N ALA A 217 15.58 -2.45 -20.56
CA ALA A 217 15.52 -1.10 -20.01
C ALA A 217 15.88 -0.03 -21.06
N ARG A 218 16.89 -0.28 -21.92
CA ARG A 218 17.23 0.63 -23.03
C ARG A 218 16.09 0.72 -24.04
N ALA A 219 15.47 -0.40 -24.39
CA ALA A 219 14.32 -0.42 -25.29
C ALA A 219 13.14 0.38 -24.73
N ILE A 220 12.87 0.25 -23.42
CA ILE A 220 11.85 1.04 -22.73
C ILE A 220 12.19 2.54 -22.78
N LEU A 221 13.40 2.93 -22.40
CA LEU A 221 13.81 4.34 -22.42
C LEU A 221 13.59 4.96 -23.81
N THR A 222 14.04 4.28 -24.87
CA THR A 222 13.82 4.71 -26.25
C THR A 222 12.33 4.81 -26.61
N ALA A 223 11.52 3.79 -26.27
CA ALA A 223 10.09 3.79 -26.56
C ALA A 223 9.34 4.95 -25.87
N TYR A 224 9.84 5.38 -24.71
CA TYR A 224 9.33 6.53 -23.97
C TYR A 224 10.08 7.84 -24.28
N GLY A 225 10.90 7.90 -25.32
CA GLY A 225 11.60 9.12 -25.77
C GLY A 225 12.60 9.68 -24.76
N LEU A 226 13.20 8.82 -23.95
CA LEU A 226 14.26 9.12 -22.99
C LEU A 226 15.60 8.62 -23.55
N ASP A 227 16.72 9.22 -23.12
CA ASP A 227 18.05 8.80 -23.58
C ASP A 227 18.41 7.39 -23.05
N PRO A 228 18.53 6.37 -23.91
CA PRO A 228 18.93 5.03 -23.49
C PRO A 228 20.38 4.94 -23.04
N ASN A 229 21.23 5.94 -23.35
CA ASN A 229 22.63 5.93 -22.96
C ASN A 229 22.85 6.20 -21.47
N ILE A 230 21.84 6.68 -20.74
CA ILE A 230 21.96 6.94 -19.30
C ILE A 230 22.28 5.66 -18.50
N ILE A 231 21.88 4.49 -19.01
CA ILE A 231 22.20 3.17 -18.40
C ILE A 231 23.34 2.43 -19.12
N LYS A 232 24.04 3.09 -20.05
CA LYS A 232 25.15 2.48 -20.80
C LYS A 232 26.37 2.32 -19.89
N GLY A 233 26.94 1.11 -19.88
CA GLY A 233 28.12 0.78 -19.06
C GLY A 233 27.79 0.18 -17.68
N ILE A 234 26.53 0.20 -17.26
CA ILE A 234 26.06 -0.50 -16.04
C ILE A 234 26.06 -2.04 -16.22
N ASP A 235 26.16 -2.51 -17.47
CA ASP A 235 26.16 -3.92 -17.91
C ASP A 235 27.29 -4.81 -17.35
N LYS A 236 28.31 -4.26 -16.69
CA LYS A 236 29.58 -4.97 -16.44
C LYS A 236 29.69 -5.69 -15.09
N GLN A 237 28.71 -5.55 -14.18
CA GLN A 237 28.78 -6.28 -12.91
C GLN A 237 28.22 -7.69 -13.05
N LYS A 238 29.09 -8.68 -12.82
CA LYS A 238 28.72 -10.10 -12.71
C LYS A 238 27.74 -10.23 -11.53
N ARG A 239 26.44 -10.28 -11.83
CA ARG A 239 25.38 -10.37 -10.82
C ARG A 239 25.56 -11.70 -10.10
N ASN A 240 25.70 -11.68 -8.78
CA ASN A 240 25.49 -12.92 -8.02
C ASN A 240 24.03 -13.30 -8.18
N THR A 241 23.77 -14.40 -8.87
CA THR A 241 22.43 -14.97 -9.08
C THR A 241 22.03 -15.92 -7.96
N ASP A 242 22.94 -16.16 -7.01
CA ASP A 242 22.70 -16.98 -5.85
C ASP A 242 22.11 -16.14 -4.70
N PHE A 243 20.92 -16.53 -4.25
CA PHE A 243 20.18 -15.92 -3.16
C PHE A 243 19.88 -16.94 -2.04
N PHE A 244 20.67 -18.03 -1.90
CA PHE A 244 20.46 -19.02 -0.84
C PHE A 244 20.58 -18.44 0.58
N HIS A 245 21.23 -17.28 0.75
CA HIS A 245 21.27 -16.56 2.03
C HIS A 245 19.99 -15.79 2.34
N VAL A 246 19.01 -15.71 1.42
CA VAL A 246 17.77 -14.94 1.58
C VAL A 246 16.57 -15.87 1.77
N SER A 247 15.87 -15.68 2.88
CA SER A 247 14.52 -16.20 3.10
C SER A 247 13.52 -15.06 3.10
N THR A 248 12.44 -15.18 2.34
CA THR A 248 11.41 -14.14 2.23
C THR A 248 10.04 -14.72 2.56
N LYS A 249 9.26 -13.99 3.36
CA LYS A 249 7.89 -14.33 3.74
C LYS A 249 6.99 -13.11 3.62
N VAL A 250 5.96 -13.20 2.77
CA VAL A 250 4.84 -12.25 2.80
C VAL A 250 3.98 -12.60 4.01
N ILE A 251 3.87 -11.67 4.95
CA ILE A 251 3.14 -11.87 6.22
C ILE A 251 1.76 -11.23 6.20
N SER A 252 1.54 -10.25 5.33
CA SER A 252 0.26 -9.57 5.17
C SER A 252 0.14 -8.99 3.77
N ASN A 253 -1.08 -8.95 3.25
CA ASN A 253 -1.44 -8.46 1.91
C ASN A 253 -2.94 -8.06 1.90
N ASN A 254 -3.45 -7.62 0.75
CA ASN A 254 -4.88 -7.28 0.61
C ASN A 254 -5.82 -8.46 0.92
N GLN A 255 -5.44 -9.70 0.60
CA GLN A 255 -6.24 -10.88 0.95
C GLN A 255 -6.35 -11.06 2.48
N THR A 256 -5.29 -10.76 3.22
CA THR A 256 -5.29 -10.79 4.69
C THR A 256 -6.33 -9.81 5.24
N LEU A 257 -6.47 -8.64 4.62
CA LEU A 257 -7.47 -7.62 4.98
C LEU A 257 -8.90 -8.06 4.67
N ILE A 258 -9.13 -8.66 3.50
CA ILE A 258 -10.43 -9.25 3.13
C ILE A 258 -10.82 -10.36 4.13
N ASP A 259 -9.89 -11.25 4.46
CA ASP A 259 -10.12 -12.36 5.39
C ASP A 259 -10.39 -11.86 6.82
N ALA A 260 -9.69 -10.81 7.26
CA ALA A 260 -9.94 -10.16 8.54
C ALA A 260 -11.35 -9.54 8.59
N CYS A 261 -11.78 -8.90 7.51
CA CYS A 261 -13.13 -8.34 7.39
C CYS A 261 -14.20 -9.42 7.40
N LYS A 262 -14.01 -10.49 6.63
CA LYS A 262 -14.91 -11.65 6.63
C LYS A 262 -15.06 -12.23 8.03
N LYS A 263 -13.94 -12.50 8.72
CA LYS A 263 -13.94 -13.01 10.10
C LYS A 263 -14.65 -12.06 11.08
N THR A 264 -14.49 -10.75 10.91
CA THR A 264 -15.13 -9.74 11.77
C THR A 264 -16.65 -9.77 11.63
N ILE A 265 -17.16 -9.92 10.40
CA ILE A 265 -18.61 -10.04 10.13
C ILE A 265 -19.16 -11.39 10.62
N GLU A 266 -18.47 -12.49 10.31
CA GLU A 266 -18.92 -13.85 10.67
C GLU A 266 -18.96 -14.08 12.18
N LYS A 267 -18.06 -13.45 12.96
CA LYS A 267 -18.11 -13.45 14.43
C LYS A 267 -19.41 -12.89 15.01
N GLN A 268 -20.13 -12.09 14.24
CA GLN A 268 -21.42 -11.53 14.62
C GLN A 268 -22.61 -12.34 14.09
N ASN A 269 -22.37 -13.58 13.62
CA ASN A 269 -23.36 -14.47 12.99
C ASN A 269 -24.07 -13.84 11.78
N ARG A 270 -23.37 -13.00 11.03
CA ARG A 270 -23.89 -12.32 9.83
C ARG A 270 -23.34 -12.98 8.57
N HIS A 271 -24.14 -12.99 7.51
CA HIS A 271 -23.75 -13.58 6.24
C HIS A 271 -22.81 -12.65 5.47
N CYS A 272 -21.75 -13.23 4.90
CA CYS A 272 -20.75 -12.51 4.13
C CYS A 272 -20.47 -13.23 2.81
N LEU A 273 -20.35 -12.45 1.73
CA LEU A 273 -20.00 -12.90 0.39
C LEU A 273 -18.80 -12.08 -0.11
N LEU A 274 -17.95 -12.69 -0.92
CA LEU A 274 -16.85 -11.99 -1.58
C LEU A 274 -17.29 -11.52 -2.97
N LEU A 275 -16.83 -10.35 -3.38
CA LEU A 275 -16.91 -9.93 -4.78
C LEU A 275 -16.10 -10.92 -5.65
N PRO A 276 -16.60 -11.29 -6.84
CA PRO A 276 -15.93 -12.27 -7.70
C PRO A 276 -14.78 -11.67 -8.52
N PHE A 277 -14.41 -10.43 -8.25
CA PHE A 277 -13.35 -9.69 -8.93
C PHE A 277 -12.67 -8.72 -7.94
N PRO A 278 -11.39 -8.40 -8.16
CA PRO A 278 -10.71 -7.38 -7.37
C PRO A 278 -11.24 -5.97 -7.69
N LEU A 279 -11.03 -5.04 -6.75
CA LEU A 279 -11.09 -3.60 -7.03
C LEU A 279 -9.96 -3.28 -8.01
N SER A 280 -10.28 -2.76 -9.19
CA SER A 280 -9.29 -2.50 -10.24
C SER A 280 -9.82 -1.55 -11.31
N GLY A 281 -8.89 -0.88 -11.99
CA GLY A 281 -9.20 0.06 -13.07
C GLY A 281 -9.69 1.42 -12.56
N GLU A 282 -10.41 2.13 -13.42
CA GLU A 282 -10.99 3.44 -13.09
C GLU A 282 -12.00 3.30 -11.95
N ALA A 283 -11.85 4.10 -10.90
CA ALA A 283 -12.63 4.03 -9.66
C ALA A 283 -14.15 4.10 -9.93
N SER A 284 -14.58 5.02 -10.80
CA SER A 284 -15.99 5.13 -11.21
C SER A 284 -16.50 3.87 -11.92
N ASP A 285 -15.74 3.29 -12.85
CA ASP A 285 -16.15 2.08 -13.55
C ASP A 285 -16.22 0.88 -12.61
N CYS A 286 -15.27 0.80 -11.67
CA CYS A 286 -15.26 -0.20 -10.61
C CYS A 286 -16.51 -0.07 -9.71
N GLY A 287 -16.83 1.13 -9.24
CA GLY A 287 -18.03 1.40 -8.43
C GLY A 287 -19.32 1.01 -9.16
N LYS A 288 -19.41 1.26 -10.47
CA LYS A 288 -20.54 0.80 -11.31
C LYS A 288 -20.62 -0.72 -11.37
N ARG A 289 -19.50 -1.38 -11.68
CA ARG A 289 -19.41 -2.85 -11.79
C ARG A 289 -19.82 -3.53 -10.48
N ILE A 290 -19.41 -2.97 -9.35
CA ILE A 290 -19.82 -3.44 -8.02
C ILE A 290 -21.33 -3.31 -7.84
N ALA A 291 -21.91 -2.14 -8.11
CA ALA A 291 -23.35 -1.93 -7.97
C ALA A 291 -24.18 -2.88 -8.83
N ASP A 292 -23.79 -3.10 -10.09
CA ASP A 292 -24.44 -4.06 -11.00
C ASP A 292 -24.39 -5.50 -10.43
N TYR A 293 -23.24 -5.90 -9.87
CA TYR A 293 -23.09 -7.21 -9.23
C TYR A 293 -23.94 -7.34 -7.97
N LEU A 294 -23.94 -6.34 -7.09
CA LEU A 294 -24.75 -6.33 -5.86
C LEU A 294 -26.24 -6.45 -6.20
N ALA A 295 -26.72 -5.65 -7.16
CA ALA A 295 -28.13 -5.64 -7.57
C ALA A 295 -28.61 -6.98 -8.16
N SER A 296 -27.73 -7.70 -8.86
CA SER A 296 -28.03 -9.02 -9.44
C SER A 296 -27.81 -10.18 -8.47
N SER A 297 -27.11 -9.95 -7.35
CA SER A 297 -26.70 -11.00 -6.42
C SER A 297 -27.40 -10.94 -5.06
N VAL A 298 -28.39 -10.04 -4.88
CA VAL A 298 -29.14 -9.87 -3.63
C VAL A 298 -29.74 -11.18 -3.16
N LYS A 299 -29.52 -11.51 -1.88
CA LYS A 299 -30.01 -12.73 -1.25
C LYS A 299 -31.39 -12.52 -0.63
N THR A 300 -32.01 -13.61 -0.20
CA THR A 300 -33.25 -13.59 0.58
C THR A 300 -33.01 -13.21 2.04
N PHE A 301 -31.76 -13.15 2.47
CA PHE A 301 -31.31 -12.74 3.80
C PHE A 301 -30.34 -11.55 3.69
N PRO A 302 -30.23 -10.70 4.72
CA PRO A 302 -29.21 -9.65 4.78
C PRO A 302 -27.79 -10.19 4.63
N ALA A 303 -27.02 -9.64 3.70
CA ALA A 303 -25.66 -10.08 3.42
C ALA A 303 -24.70 -8.90 3.24
N TYR A 304 -23.49 -9.10 3.76
CA TYR A 304 -22.35 -8.22 3.51
C TYR A 304 -21.57 -8.72 2.29
N TYR A 305 -21.07 -7.79 1.49
CA TYR A 305 -20.25 -8.04 0.32
C TYR A 305 -18.91 -7.35 0.54
N ILE A 306 -17.83 -8.14 0.45
CA ILE A 306 -16.47 -7.66 0.67
C ILE A 306 -15.69 -7.75 -0.64
N GLY A 307 -14.92 -6.72 -0.94
CA GLY A 307 -13.88 -6.80 -1.96
C GLY A 307 -12.64 -6.04 -1.54
N GLY A 308 -11.54 -6.33 -2.20
CA GLY A 308 -10.29 -5.60 -2.04
C GLY A 308 -9.54 -5.52 -3.35
N GLY A 309 -8.57 -4.62 -3.40
CA GLY A 309 -7.75 -4.37 -4.57
C GLY A 309 -7.28 -2.93 -4.57
N GLU A 310 -7.06 -2.38 -5.75
CA GLU A 310 -6.59 -1.00 -5.90
C GLU A 310 -7.16 -0.39 -7.18
N THR A 311 -7.78 0.77 -7.06
CA THR A 311 -8.31 1.53 -8.21
C THR A 311 -7.45 2.76 -8.52
N SER A 312 -7.68 3.37 -9.68
CA SER A 312 -7.07 4.65 -10.05
C SER A 312 -8.16 5.65 -10.45
N VAL A 313 -7.82 6.95 -10.36
CA VAL A 313 -8.69 8.04 -10.80
C VAL A 313 -8.00 8.80 -11.91
N THR A 314 -8.66 8.90 -13.07
CA THR A 314 -8.26 9.86 -14.09
C THR A 314 -8.76 11.24 -13.70
N VAL A 315 -7.86 12.09 -13.21
CA VAL A 315 -8.20 13.47 -12.81
C VAL A 315 -8.53 14.31 -14.05
N ARG A 316 -9.77 14.79 -14.13
CA ARG A 316 -10.32 15.62 -15.23
C ARG A 316 -10.79 16.99 -14.74
N GLY A 317 -11.21 17.08 -13.48
CA GLY A 317 -11.63 18.32 -12.84
C GLY A 317 -10.57 18.92 -11.91
N ASN A 318 -10.97 19.96 -11.19
CA ASN A 318 -10.13 20.65 -10.19
C ASN A 318 -10.61 20.39 -8.76
N GLY A 319 -11.47 19.40 -8.56
CA GLY A 319 -11.96 18.99 -7.25
C GLY A 319 -10.91 18.30 -6.39
N ILE A 320 -11.30 18.04 -5.15
CA ILE A 320 -10.51 17.24 -4.21
C ILE A 320 -11.28 15.96 -3.87
N GLY A 321 -10.57 14.83 -3.84
CA GLY A 321 -11.19 13.52 -3.71
C GLY A 321 -10.16 12.40 -3.75
N GLY A 322 -10.67 11.18 -3.76
CA GLY A 322 -9.85 9.97 -3.81
C GLY A 322 -10.61 8.81 -4.42
N ARG A 323 -9.87 7.75 -4.75
CA ARG A 323 -10.37 6.59 -5.48
C ARG A 323 -11.43 5.84 -4.70
N ASN A 324 -11.28 5.74 -3.37
CA ASN A 324 -12.21 5.02 -2.51
C ASN A 324 -13.52 5.78 -2.38
N MET A 325 -13.45 7.10 -2.19
CA MET A 325 -14.62 7.97 -2.22
C MET A 325 -15.34 7.91 -3.58
N GLU A 326 -14.60 7.87 -4.69
CA GLU A 326 -15.17 7.74 -6.02
C GLU A 326 -15.87 6.40 -6.27
N VAL A 327 -15.26 5.28 -5.87
CA VAL A 327 -15.89 3.95 -5.86
C VAL A 327 -17.20 3.99 -5.05
N THR A 328 -17.16 4.51 -3.82
CA THR A 328 -18.33 4.60 -2.93
C THR A 328 -19.44 5.43 -3.57
N LEU A 329 -19.15 6.65 -4.04
CA LEU A 329 -20.17 7.54 -4.59
C LEU A 329 -20.79 6.96 -5.85
N LYS A 330 -19.97 6.40 -6.74
CA LYS A 330 -20.46 5.81 -7.98
C LYS A 330 -21.31 4.57 -7.71
N ALA A 331 -20.89 3.69 -6.80
CA ALA A 331 -21.71 2.55 -6.39
C ALA A 331 -23.07 2.99 -5.81
N CYS A 332 -23.08 4.02 -4.95
CA CYS A 332 -24.32 4.56 -4.39
C CYS A 332 -25.29 5.06 -5.47
N LEU A 333 -24.81 5.88 -6.42
CA LEU A 333 -25.67 6.45 -7.48
C LEU A 333 -26.27 5.37 -8.40
N GLU A 334 -25.55 4.28 -8.63
CA GLU A 334 -26.04 3.14 -9.41
C GLU A 334 -27.05 2.30 -8.61
N LEU A 335 -26.78 2.03 -7.32
CA LEU A 335 -27.69 1.27 -6.45
C LEU A 335 -29.01 2.02 -6.17
N LEU A 336 -29.05 3.35 -6.25
CA LEU A 336 -30.32 4.11 -6.15
C LEU A 336 -31.33 3.75 -7.24
N LYS A 337 -30.88 3.22 -8.38
CA LYS A 337 -31.73 2.76 -9.48
C LYS A 337 -32.46 1.45 -9.16
N THR A 338 -32.13 0.83 -8.02
CA THR A 338 -32.71 -0.42 -7.54
C THR A 338 -33.67 -0.16 -6.36
N PRO A 339 -34.61 -1.07 -6.06
CA PRO A 339 -35.51 -0.95 -4.92
C PRO A 339 -34.86 -1.36 -3.58
N TYR A 340 -33.62 -1.85 -3.59
CA TYR A 340 -32.95 -2.42 -2.42
C TYR A 340 -32.51 -1.38 -1.41
N THR A 341 -32.48 -1.76 -0.13
CA THR A 341 -31.83 -0.99 0.94
C THR A 341 -30.36 -1.36 0.99
N TRP A 342 -29.48 -0.38 1.19
CA TRP A 342 -28.04 -0.63 1.19
C TRP A 342 -27.25 0.39 2.02
N GLU A 343 -26.06 -0.06 2.40
CA GLU A 343 -24.97 0.72 3.01
C GLU A 343 -23.70 0.36 2.25
N VAL A 344 -22.89 1.36 1.90
CA VAL A 344 -21.67 1.17 1.09
C VAL A 344 -20.53 1.94 1.72
N ALA A 345 -19.39 1.29 1.88
CA ALA A 345 -18.14 1.90 2.30
C ALA A 345 -16.96 1.36 1.50
N CYS A 346 -15.99 2.24 1.24
CA CYS A 346 -14.71 1.87 0.64
C CYS A 346 -13.63 2.74 1.29
N VAL A 347 -12.51 2.13 1.68
CA VAL A 347 -11.38 2.82 2.32
C VAL A 347 -10.03 2.32 1.84
N GLY A 348 -9.05 3.21 1.82
CA GLY A 348 -7.63 2.89 1.80
C GLY A 348 -7.20 2.42 3.20
N SER A 349 -6.58 1.26 3.26
CA SER A 349 -6.16 0.66 4.55
C SER A 349 -5.06 1.44 5.26
N ASP A 350 -4.33 2.32 4.58
CA ASP A 350 -3.34 3.23 5.17
C ASP A 350 -3.98 4.46 5.83
N GLY A 351 -5.27 4.65 5.66
CA GLY A 351 -6.03 5.76 6.22
C GLY A 351 -6.06 7.01 5.35
N ILE A 352 -5.57 6.92 4.10
CA ILE A 352 -5.43 8.05 3.18
C ILE A 352 -6.10 7.71 1.84
N ASP A 353 -6.99 8.57 1.36
CA ASP A 353 -7.63 8.47 0.05
C ASP A 353 -7.43 9.76 -0.74
N GLY A 354 -6.56 9.69 -1.76
CA GLY A 354 -6.12 10.87 -2.51
C GLY A 354 -5.36 11.88 -1.63
N PRO A 355 -5.29 13.16 -2.04
CA PRO A 355 -4.64 14.21 -1.25
C PRO A 355 -5.59 14.75 -0.15
N THR A 356 -6.14 13.87 0.70
CA THR A 356 -7.15 14.22 1.72
C THR A 356 -6.81 13.67 3.10
N ASP A 357 -7.56 14.11 4.12
CA ASP A 357 -7.49 13.61 5.51
C ASP A 357 -8.50 12.48 5.78
N ALA A 358 -9.09 11.90 4.74
CA ALA A 358 -10.03 10.80 4.83
C ALA A 358 -9.39 9.51 4.30
N ALA A 359 -9.74 8.38 4.91
CA ALA A 359 -9.41 7.05 4.40
C ALA A 359 -10.33 6.63 3.25
N GLY A 360 -11.47 7.29 3.10
CA GLY A 360 -12.50 6.97 2.14
C GLY A 360 -13.85 7.49 2.59
N ALA A 361 -14.92 6.79 2.23
CA ALA A 361 -16.27 7.22 2.56
C ALA A 361 -17.24 6.07 2.79
N VAL A 362 -18.32 6.40 3.51
CA VAL A 362 -19.48 5.57 3.78
C VAL A 362 -20.77 6.32 3.47
N MET A 363 -21.78 5.61 2.97
CA MET A 363 -23.10 6.18 2.73
C MET A 363 -24.21 5.13 2.79
N THR A 364 -25.42 5.57 3.12
CA THR A 364 -26.63 4.72 3.14
C THR A 364 -27.70 5.26 2.21
N ARG A 365 -28.59 4.37 1.75
CA ARG A 365 -29.69 4.74 0.85
C ARG A 365 -30.55 5.89 1.40
N GLN A 366 -30.90 5.85 2.68
CA GLN A 366 -31.87 6.78 3.29
C GLN A 366 -31.40 8.23 3.30
N ARG A 367 -30.09 8.46 3.14
CA ARG A 367 -29.53 9.81 3.07
C ARG A 367 -29.74 10.47 1.72
N PHE A 368 -29.89 9.72 0.62
CA PHE A 368 -30.02 10.30 -0.71
C PHE A 368 -31.40 10.92 -0.97
N ASN A 369 -31.39 12.21 -1.32
CA ASN A 369 -32.52 12.90 -1.94
C ASN A 369 -32.18 13.29 -3.40
N LYS A 370 -33.14 13.86 -4.13
CA LYS A 370 -32.95 14.25 -5.54
C LYS A 370 -31.80 15.24 -5.75
N ASP A 371 -31.57 16.15 -4.81
CA ASP A 371 -30.51 17.14 -4.91
C ASP A 371 -29.13 16.53 -4.64
N MET A 372 -29.03 15.60 -3.69
CA MET A 372 -27.83 14.82 -3.44
C MET A 372 -27.43 13.95 -4.64
N VAL A 373 -28.39 13.39 -5.36
CA VAL A 373 -28.09 12.64 -6.61
C VAL A 373 -27.43 13.54 -7.64
N LYS A 374 -27.97 14.75 -7.86
CA LYS A 374 -27.40 15.73 -8.78
C LYS A 374 -26.02 16.22 -8.32
N ALA A 375 -25.89 16.51 -7.02
CA ALA A 375 -24.63 16.94 -6.41
C ALA A 375 -23.55 15.85 -6.53
N GLY A 376 -23.90 14.59 -6.28
CA GLY A 376 -23.00 13.45 -6.41
C GLY A 376 -22.52 13.25 -7.85
N ALA A 377 -23.43 13.32 -8.83
CA ALA A 377 -23.05 13.24 -10.24
C ALA A 377 -22.11 14.39 -10.66
N LYS A 378 -22.36 15.61 -10.16
CA LYS A 378 -21.48 16.77 -10.38
C LYS A 378 -20.10 16.56 -9.74
N ALA A 379 -20.06 16.03 -8.51
CA ALA A 379 -18.83 15.75 -7.79
C ALA A 379 -17.96 14.72 -8.52
N LEU A 380 -18.54 13.62 -9.02
CA LEU A 380 -17.82 12.65 -9.84
C LEU A 380 -17.21 13.29 -11.10
N ASN A 381 -17.98 14.08 -11.84
CA ASN A 381 -17.51 14.73 -13.06
C ASN A 381 -16.37 15.73 -12.82
N ASN A 382 -16.28 16.31 -11.61
CA ASN A 382 -15.24 17.28 -11.24
C ASN A 382 -14.12 16.68 -10.35
N ASN A 383 -14.14 15.37 -10.10
CA ASN A 383 -13.27 14.69 -9.11
C ASN A 383 -13.31 15.34 -7.71
N ASP A 384 -14.48 15.83 -7.28
CA ASP A 384 -14.70 16.56 -6.02
C ASP A 384 -15.45 15.74 -4.96
N THR A 385 -15.09 14.44 -4.85
CA THR A 385 -15.81 13.49 -4.00
C THR A 385 -15.61 13.77 -2.51
N TYR A 386 -14.48 14.35 -2.09
CA TYR A 386 -14.23 14.72 -0.70
C TYR A 386 -15.21 15.80 -0.23
N SER A 387 -15.37 16.88 -1.00
CA SER A 387 -16.30 17.96 -0.68
C SER A 387 -17.75 17.46 -0.60
N PHE A 388 -18.12 16.52 -1.48
CA PHE A 388 -19.41 15.84 -1.41
C PHE A 388 -19.57 15.07 -0.09
N PHE A 389 -18.67 14.15 0.26
CA PHE A 389 -18.84 13.37 1.49
C PHE A 389 -18.73 14.22 2.75
N LYS A 390 -17.86 15.24 2.76
CA LYS A 390 -17.72 16.19 3.87
C LYS A 390 -19.01 16.94 4.17
N SER A 391 -19.69 17.42 3.14
CA SER A 391 -20.98 18.14 3.30
C SER A 391 -22.14 17.24 3.73
N HIS A 392 -21.96 15.93 3.70
CA HIS A 392 -22.99 14.95 4.04
C HIS A 392 -22.58 14.01 5.20
N ASP A 393 -21.55 14.36 5.97
CA ASP A 393 -21.01 13.58 7.09
C ASP A 393 -20.67 12.11 6.73
N GLY A 394 -20.21 11.87 5.50
CA GLY A 394 -19.93 10.54 4.96
C GLY A 394 -18.45 10.17 4.86
N LEU A 395 -17.54 11.01 5.37
CA LEU A 395 -16.11 10.70 5.37
C LEU A 395 -15.78 9.67 6.45
N ILE A 396 -14.89 8.73 6.15
CA ILE A 396 -14.24 7.89 7.16
C ILE A 396 -12.85 8.49 7.41
N GLN A 397 -12.60 8.95 8.62
CA GLN A 397 -11.33 9.57 9.01
C GLN A 397 -10.65 8.73 10.09
N THR A 398 -9.59 8.01 9.71
CA THR A 398 -8.88 7.09 10.62
C THR A 398 -7.58 7.65 11.17
N GLY A 399 -7.02 8.68 10.54
CA GLY A 399 -5.59 8.98 10.63
C GLY A 399 -4.74 7.87 9.98
N TYR A 400 -3.41 8.03 10.01
CA TYR A 400 -2.51 6.99 9.49
C TYR A 400 -2.62 5.72 10.34
N THR A 401 -2.93 4.60 9.70
CA THR A 401 -3.26 3.35 10.42
C THR A 401 -2.03 2.50 10.77
N GLY A 402 -0.85 2.87 10.29
CA GLY A 402 0.37 2.09 10.47
C GLY A 402 0.53 0.90 9.51
N ILE A 403 -0.35 0.74 8.53
CA ILE A 403 -0.26 -0.29 7.48
C ILE A 403 -0.51 0.28 6.08
N ASN A 404 -0.27 -0.50 5.04
CA ASN A 404 -0.78 -0.25 3.68
C ASN A 404 -0.95 -1.59 2.97
N LEU A 405 -2.21 -2.03 2.81
CA LEU A 405 -2.62 -3.29 2.17
C LEU A 405 -3.67 -3.02 1.07
N ASN A 406 -3.60 -1.83 0.44
CA ASN A 406 -4.55 -1.32 -0.56
C ASN A 406 -5.96 -1.06 -0.01
N ASP A 407 -6.97 -1.19 -0.87
CA ASP A 407 -8.34 -0.75 -0.59
C ASP A 407 -9.19 -1.92 -0.07
N LEU A 408 -10.16 -1.60 0.80
CA LEU A 408 -11.21 -2.49 1.29
C LEU A 408 -12.58 -1.88 1.01
N PHE A 409 -13.40 -2.63 0.26
CA PHE A 409 -14.80 -2.32 0.01
C PHE A 409 -15.68 -3.22 0.86
N VAL A 410 -16.68 -2.63 1.52
CA VAL A 410 -17.73 -3.35 2.25
C VAL A 410 -19.08 -2.74 1.91
N ALA A 411 -20.04 -3.56 1.50
CA ALA A 411 -21.42 -3.14 1.37
C ALA A 411 -22.36 -4.11 2.05
N ARG A 412 -23.46 -3.60 2.59
CA ARG A 412 -24.62 -4.37 3.00
C ARG A 412 -25.75 -4.07 2.02
N ILE A 413 -26.43 -5.09 1.52
CA ILE A 413 -27.60 -4.90 0.64
C ILE A 413 -28.70 -5.90 1.01
N ASP A 414 -29.91 -5.35 1.16
CA ASP A 414 -31.09 -6.06 1.64
C ASP A 414 -32.26 -5.83 0.67
N LYS A 415 -33.13 -6.84 0.53
CA LYS A 415 -34.45 -6.61 -0.08
C LYS A 415 -35.24 -5.60 0.74
N PRO A 416 -36.04 -4.73 0.13
CA PRO A 416 -36.98 -3.93 0.89
C PRO A 416 -37.92 -4.85 1.67
N ASP A 417 -38.24 -4.46 2.91
CA ASP A 417 -39.21 -5.15 3.77
C ASP A 417 -40.60 -5.23 3.11
#